data_AF-A0AA39WZ56-F1
#
_entry.id   AF-A0AA39WZ56-F1
#
_cell.length_a   1.000
_cell.length_b   1.000
_cell.length_c   1.000
_cell.angle_alpha   90.00
_cell.angle_beta   90.00
_cell.angle_gamma   90.00
#
_symmetry.space_group_name_H-M   'P 1'
#
loop_
_entity.id
_entity.type
_entity.pdbx_description
1 polymer ?
#
loop_
_entity_poly.entity_id
_entity_poly.type
_entity_poly.pdbx_seq_one_letter_code
_entity_poly.pdbx_strand_id
1 'polypeptide(L)'
;MAIYIIRAGPLPIPHWLAFRAALIGPVGVTWLEPSIAPYMIDHRVYGVSNAAMVIIPVLLQVAIASISLALDSIHSTTLRWALWREGRLRHNTNLRLFTFSKEHGPNAWPANLVSSLGLALTYGGASMTMFPVTVTAVFGYGERAGSYIYNFDADFGPDRFGISFNAWGLLGLGIGLLLQSTICTWCLIHDASEHVVGTWNSNPLATARASQRLLHGAETNRNRQNLTLSETTTRQPSMLATIPAARTITNGIWAIFALQTVITIAVSIVASVQGKATLDRVRALEDNADFLTVWRYFGLLAVQYNAGFRRLRMEWAGLLIQSCFLSILLFGLHLADVLAGLTRDEAIWRRATTTGASPESNSFLDGLRSWPTCFVFVFKAIVPWISSFGVACIIKLFLAILPLVTVSVLFLILAGCAEYIIRYQPKGPQPATYGDVRALAALVDDWGDEGNSTIFWGVKDQYEYVQGVRAQLAGTSGRRLADWQPGRTYAGLEAQAKTESMAVVNQGREVIC
;
A
#
# COMPACT_ATOMS: atom_id res chain seq x y z
N MET A 1 8.53 -2.27 -39.14
CA MET A 1 7.07 -2.53 -39.18
C MET A 1 6.40 -1.37 -38.44
N ALA A 2 5.75 -0.49 -39.21
CA ALA A 2 5.20 0.79 -38.79
C ALA A 2 3.70 0.68 -38.41
N ILE A 3 3.23 1.51 -37.47
CA ILE A 3 1.87 1.47 -36.90
C ILE A 3 1.28 2.89 -36.87
N TYR A 4 0.37 3.21 -37.80
CA TYR A 4 -0.17 4.53 -38.24
C TYR A 4 -1.17 5.21 -37.30
N ILE A 5 -1.24 6.55 -37.12
CA ILE A 5 -2.24 7.29 -36.27
C ILE A 5 -3.49 7.77 -37.02
N ILE A 6 -4.69 7.78 -36.41
CA ILE A 6 -5.87 8.50 -36.95
C ILE A 6 -6.61 9.23 -35.83
N ARG A 7 -6.99 10.48 -36.10
CA ARG A 7 -7.79 11.40 -35.29
C ARG A 7 -9.26 10.96 -35.19
N ALA A 8 -9.88 11.08 -34.02
CA ALA A 8 -11.34 11.11 -33.88
C ALA A 8 -11.76 12.31 -33.02
N GLY A 9 -12.63 13.19 -33.56
CA GLY A 9 -13.36 14.22 -32.80
C GLY A 9 -13.15 15.68 -33.26
N PRO A 10 -14.24 16.49 -33.38
CA PRO A 10 -14.19 17.88 -33.84
C PRO A 10 -14.13 18.84 -32.65
N LEU A 11 -12.94 19.24 -32.23
CA LEU A 11 -12.75 20.49 -31.49
C LEU A 11 -11.77 21.36 -32.28
N PRO A 12 -12.00 22.69 -32.34
CA PRO A 12 -11.11 23.60 -33.04
C PRO A 12 -9.83 23.76 -32.21
N ILE A 13 -8.83 22.96 -32.54
CA ILE A 13 -7.47 23.13 -32.04
C ILE A 13 -6.83 24.28 -32.85
N PRO A 14 -5.98 25.13 -32.24
CA PRO A 14 -5.21 26.15 -32.95
C PRO A 14 -4.64 25.65 -34.28
N HIS A 15 -4.71 26.48 -35.33
CA HIS A 15 -4.33 26.15 -36.71
C HIS A 15 -2.91 25.59 -36.86
N TRP A 16 -1.99 25.87 -35.92
CA TRP A 16 -0.62 25.34 -35.90
C TRP A 16 -0.52 23.87 -35.45
N LEU A 17 -1.58 23.29 -34.88
CA LEU A 17 -1.66 21.87 -34.48
C LEU A 17 -2.30 20.97 -35.56
N ALA A 18 -2.83 21.53 -36.65
CA ALA A 18 -3.69 20.81 -37.58
C ALA A 18 -2.96 19.76 -38.45
N PHE A 19 -1.63 19.76 -38.49
CA PHE A 19 -0.88 18.82 -39.33
C PHE A 19 0.54 18.60 -38.78
N ARG A 20 0.69 17.74 -37.77
CA ARG A 20 2.01 17.24 -37.32
C ARG A 20 1.85 15.80 -36.83
N ALA A 21 2.22 14.84 -37.68
CA ALA A 21 2.32 13.44 -37.24
C ALA A 21 3.57 13.25 -36.39
N ALA A 22 3.48 12.49 -35.31
CA ALA A 22 4.57 12.23 -34.38
C ALA A 22 5.12 10.81 -34.51
N LEU A 23 6.43 10.65 -34.39
CA LEU A 23 7.12 9.36 -34.33
C LEU A 23 7.46 9.08 -32.86
N ILE A 24 6.85 8.06 -32.24
CA ILE A 24 6.77 7.90 -30.77
C ILE A 24 7.75 6.82 -30.27
N GLY A 25 8.90 7.24 -29.72
CA GLY A 25 9.88 6.34 -29.08
C GLY A 25 10.35 5.17 -29.98
N PRO A 26 10.84 4.02 -29.46
CA PRO A 26 11.47 2.95 -30.25
C PRO A 26 10.53 2.18 -31.20
N VAL A 27 9.32 2.69 -31.44
CA VAL A 27 8.35 2.18 -32.39
C VAL A 27 8.22 3.19 -33.52
N GLY A 28 9.01 3.00 -34.58
CA GLY A 28 8.94 3.85 -35.76
C GLY A 28 7.65 3.66 -36.54
N VAL A 29 7.02 4.76 -36.95
CA VAL A 29 5.77 4.79 -37.72
C VAL A 29 5.95 5.69 -38.94
N THR A 30 5.57 5.18 -40.11
CA THR A 30 5.56 5.87 -41.41
C THR A 30 4.11 5.95 -41.91
N TRP A 31 3.74 7.01 -42.65
CA TRP A 31 2.40 7.26 -43.17
C TRP A 31 2.34 7.15 -44.68
N LEU A 32 1.32 6.47 -45.21
CA LEU A 32 0.86 6.54 -46.60
C LEU A 32 -0.66 6.27 -46.59
N GLU A 33 -1.43 7.19 -47.18
CA GLU A 33 -2.81 7.05 -47.67
C GLU A 33 -4.00 7.07 -46.64
N PRO A 34 -5.15 7.71 -46.94
CA PRO A 34 -6.33 7.81 -46.06
C PRO A 34 -7.14 6.51 -45.84
N SER A 35 -6.73 5.39 -46.45
CA SER A 35 -7.51 4.14 -46.52
C SER A 35 -7.12 3.07 -45.48
N ILE A 36 -6.19 3.34 -44.54
CA ILE A 36 -5.63 2.33 -43.64
C ILE A 36 -5.78 2.72 -42.16
N ALA A 37 -6.13 1.73 -41.32
CA ALA A 37 -6.68 1.79 -39.95
C ALA A 37 -5.87 2.53 -38.85
N PRO A 38 -6.53 2.98 -37.74
CA PRO A 38 -5.95 3.85 -36.69
C PRO A 38 -4.81 3.27 -35.81
N TYR A 39 -4.01 4.17 -35.22
CA TYR A 39 -2.91 3.89 -34.25
C TYR A 39 -3.59 3.59 -32.97
N MET A 40 -3.74 2.30 -32.71
CA MET A 40 -4.40 1.76 -31.52
C MET A 40 -5.65 2.59 -31.21
N ILE A 41 -6.80 2.19 -31.76
CA ILE A 41 -8.09 2.89 -31.64
C ILE A 41 -8.33 3.46 -30.22
N ASP A 42 -7.77 2.78 -29.22
CA ASP A 42 -7.88 2.98 -27.78
C ASP A 42 -6.83 3.94 -27.17
N HIS A 43 -6.00 4.62 -27.97
CA HIS A 43 -4.98 5.56 -27.50
C HIS A 43 -5.23 7.01 -27.92
N ARG A 44 -4.86 7.96 -27.04
CA ARG A 44 -4.84 9.41 -27.30
C ARG A 44 -3.52 10.00 -26.84
N VAL A 45 -2.92 10.90 -27.61
CA VAL A 45 -1.63 11.52 -27.26
C VAL A 45 -1.81 13.03 -27.12
N TYR A 46 -1.26 13.60 -26.04
CA TYR A 46 -1.25 15.02 -25.77
C TYR A 46 0.19 15.50 -25.59
N GLY A 47 0.58 16.56 -26.30
CA GLY A 47 1.87 17.21 -26.11
C GLY A 47 1.93 17.90 -24.75
N VAL A 48 3.02 17.71 -24.01
CA VAL A 48 3.25 18.30 -22.69
C VAL A 48 4.73 18.61 -22.49
N SER A 49 5.07 19.43 -21.50
CA SER A 49 6.47 19.62 -21.11
C SER A 49 7.09 18.35 -20.49
N ASN A 50 8.42 18.25 -20.51
CA ASN A 50 9.14 17.11 -19.89
C ASN A 50 8.78 16.95 -18.39
N ALA A 51 8.69 18.08 -17.67
CA ALA A 51 8.30 18.07 -16.26
C ALA A 51 6.87 17.53 -16.05
N ALA A 52 5.92 17.96 -16.88
CA ALA A 52 4.52 17.50 -16.80
C ALA A 52 4.40 15.98 -17.07
N MET A 53 5.19 15.45 -18.01
CA MET A 53 5.26 14.01 -18.31
C MET A 53 5.71 13.16 -17.10
N VAL A 54 6.48 13.75 -16.18
CA VAL A 54 6.93 13.10 -14.93
C VAL A 54 5.92 13.31 -13.81
N ILE A 55 5.46 14.55 -13.61
CA ILE A 55 4.64 14.97 -12.46
C ILE A 55 3.23 14.38 -12.54
N ILE A 56 2.57 14.40 -13.71
CA ILE A 56 1.17 13.99 -13.84
C ILE A 56 0.98 12.51 -13.41
N PRO A 57 1.79 11.54 -13.88
CA PRO A 57 1.68 10.16 -13.40
C PRO A 57 1.95 10.00 -11.90
N VAL A 58 2.90 10.75 -11.32
CA VAL A 58 3.16 10.72 -9.87
C VAL A 58 1.91 11.18 -9.10
N LEU A 59 1.32 12.30 -9.51
CA LEU A 59 0.12 12.85 -8.87
C LEU A 59 -1.05 11.87 -8.95
N LEU A 60 -1.22 11.17 -10.08
CA LEU A 60 -2.21 10.12 -10.22
C LEU A 60 -1.98 9.00 -9.20
N GLN A 61 -0.74 8.55 -9.01
CA GLN A 61 -0.42 7.49 -8.05
C GLN A 61 -0.61 7.95 -6.59
N VAL A 62 -0.32 9.21 -6.28
CA VAL A 62 -0.63 9.79 -4.95
C VAL A 62 -2.14 9.84 -4.71
N ALA A 63 -2.94 10.23 -5.71
CA ALA A 63 -4.39 10.24 -5.61
C ALA A 63 -4.94 8.82 -5.38
N ILE A 64 -4.42 7.83 -6.14
CA ILE A 64 -4.80 6.42 -5.99
C ILE A 64 -4.41 5.87 -4.62
N ALA A 65 -3.21 6.18 -4.13
CA ALA A 65 -2.78 5.78 -2.80
C ALA A 65 -3.70 6.36 -1.71
N SER A 66 -4.14 7.61 -1.87
CA SER A 66 -5.06 8.29 -0.93
C SER A 66 -6.46 7.67 -0.96
N ILE A 67 -7.03 7.44 -2.15
CA ILE A 67 -8.35 6.81 -2.31
C ILE A 67 -8.32 5.38 -1.77
N SER A 68 -7.29 4.61 -2.11
CA SER A 68 -7.11 3.24 -1.63
C SER A 68 -7.00 3.21 -0.11
N LEU A 69 -6.29 4.16 0.51
CA LEU A 69 -6.19 4.27 1.97
C LEU A 69 -7.57 4.50 2.63
N ALA A 70 -8.42 5.35 2.04
CA ALA A 70 -9.75 5.62 2.56
C ALA A 70 -10.65 4.37 2.47
N LEU A 71 -10.66 3.69 1.32
CA LEU A 71 -11.41 2.46 1.11
C LEU A 71 -10.93 1.33 2.04
N ASP A 72 -9.61 1.17 2.14
CA ASP A 72 -8.96 0.19 3.02
C ASP A 72 -9.29 0.46 4.49
N SER A 73 -9.42 1.72 4.91
CA SER A 73 -9.81 2.08 6.28
C SER A 73 -11.23 1.61 6.60
N ILE A 74 -12.18 1.76 5.67
CA ILE A 74 -13.55 1.28 5.86
C ILE A 74 -13.55 -0.24 6.02
N HIS A 75 -12.95 -0.93 5.04
CA HIS A 75 -12.91 -2.39 4.99
C HIS A 75 -12.17 -3.00 6.17
N SER A 76 -11.01 -2.45 6.55
CA SER A 76 -10.24 -2.94 7.69
C SER A 76 -10.98 -2.73 9.01
N THR A 77 -11.76 -1.65 9.14
CA THR A 77 -12.51 -1.37 10.37
C THR A 77 -13.68 -2.34 10.51
N THR A 78 -14.45 -2.57 9.45
CA THR A 78 -15.54 -3.55 9.50
C THR A 78 -15.02 -4.97 9.73
N LEU A 79 -13.91 -5.36 9.09
CA LEU A 79 -13.26 -6.66 9.33
C LEU A 79 -12.80 -6.81 10.77
N ARG A 80 -12.22 -5.77 11.37
CA ARG A 80 -11.78 -5.77 12.77
C ARG A 80 -12.94 -6.13 13.70
N TRP A 81 -14.10 -5.51 13.50
CA TRP A 81 -15.28 -5.74 14.33
C TRP A 81 -15.97 -7.08 14.05
N ALA A 82 -15.97 -7.54 12.80
CA ALA A 82 -16.41 -8.90 12.47
C ALA A 82 -15.55 -9.96 13.18
N LEU A 83 -14.22 -9.81 13.14
CA LEU A 83 -13.30 -10.69 13.88
C LEU A 83 -13.48 -10.61 15.39
N TRP A 84 -13.87 -9.45 15.93
CA TRP A 84 -14.15 -9.30 17.36
C TRP A 84 -15.38 -10.10 17.77
N ARG A 85 -16.47 -10.01 17.00
CA ARG A 85 -17.69 -10.80 17.24
C ARG A 85 -17.43 -12.30 17.17
N GLU A 86 -16.55 -12.73 16.26
CA GLU A 86 -16.09 -14.12 16.17
C GLU A 86 -15.11 -14.56 17.28
N GLY A 87 -14.73 -13.66 18.20
CA GLY A 87 -13.75 -13.94 19.24
C GLY A 87 -12.31 -14.15 18.72
N ARG A 88 -12.05 -13.79 17.45
CA ARG A 88 -10.77 -13.99 16.74
C ARG A 88 -9.90 -12.74 16.66
N LEU A 89 -10.44 -11.57 17.02
CA LEU A 89 -9.66 -10.34 17.09
C LEU A 89 -8.61 -10.42 18.21
N ARG A 90 -7.33 -10.34 17.82
CA ARG A 90 -6.20 -10.23 18.76
C ARG A 90 -5.61 -8.83 18.75
N HIS A 91 -5.24 -8.33 17.57
CA HIS A 91 -4.61 -7.02 17.42
C HIS A 91 -5.56 -6.04 16.74
N ASN A 92 -5.44 -4.75 17.07
CA ASN A 92 -6.18 -3.67 16.45
C ASN A 92 -5.87 -3.58 14.94
N THR A 93 -4.58 -3.63 14.59
CA THR A 93 -4.13 -3.75 13.20
C THR A 93 -4.15 -5.22 12.76
N ASN A 94 -4.95 -5.54 11.73
CA ASN A 94 -5.09 -6.91 11.19
C ASN A 94 -4.61 -7.02 9.75
N LEU A 95 -4.10 -8.19 9.41
CA LEU A 95 -3.62 -8.48 8.07
C LEU A 95 -4.76 -9.03 7.20
N ARG A 96 -5.49 -8.13 6.55
CA ARG A 96 -6.71 -8.43 5.76
C ARG A 96 -6.57 -9.56 4.74
N LEU A 97 -5.37 -9.74 4.18
CA LEU A 97 -5.14 -10.77 3.15
C LEU A 97 -5.12 -12.19 3.73
N PHE A 98 -4.88 -12.31 5.03
CA PHE A 98 -4.77 -13.59 5.74
C PHE A 98 -5.88 -13.77 6.77
N THR A 99 -6.70 -12.75 7.00
CA THR A 99 -7.82 -12.80 7.94
C THR A 99 -9.11 -12.46 7.23
N PHE A 100 -10.14 -13.28 7.45
CA PHE A 100 -11.48 -13.07 6.93
C PHE A 100 -12.50 -13.50 7.98
N SER A 101 -13.70 -12.92 7.87
CA SER A 101 -14.85 -13.30 8.66
C SER A 101 -15.55 -14.51 8.03
N LYS A 102 -16.01 -15.45 8.86
CA LYS A 102 -16.84 -16.58 8.45
C LYS A 102 -18.32 -16.21 8.41
N GLU A 103 -18.73 -15.23 9.23
CA GLU A 103 -20.14 -14.89 9.45
C GLU A 103 -20.54 -13.60 8.71
N HIS A 104 -19.60 -12.71 8.43
CA HIS A 104 -19.87 -11.41 7.81
C HIS A 104 -19.49 -11.44 6.32
N GLY A 105 -20.50 -11.58 5.45
CA GLY A 105 -20.35 -11.70 3.99
C GLY A 105 -19.41 -10.68 3.34
N PRO A 106 -19.54 -9.36 3.61
CA PRO A 106 -18.65 -8.34 3.05
C PRO A 106 -17.16 -8.52 3.40
N ASN A 107 -16.86 -9.19 4.52
CA ASN A 107 -15.51 -9.45 5.01
C ASN A 107 -15.10 -10.92 4.87
N ALA A 108 -15.86 -11.70 4.10
CA ALA A 108 -15.54 -13.08 3.79
C ALA A 108 -14.37 -13.17 2.79
N TRP A 109 -13.76 -14.35 2.72
CA TRP A 109 -12.61 -14.58 1.84
C TRP A 109 -12.86 -14.20 0.36
N PRO A 110 -14.05 -14.43 -0.25
CA PRO A 110 -14.26 -14.06 -1.66
C PRO A 110 -14.29 -12.55 -1.85
N ALA A 111 -14.90 -11.81 -0.91
CA ALA A 111 -14.93 -10.35 -0.94
C ALA A 111 -13.52 -9.76 -0.79
N ASN A 112 -12.70 -10.33 0.10
CA ASN A 112 -11.29 -9.96 0.22
C ASN A 112 -10.51 -10.24 -1.07
N LEU A 113 -10.76 -11.37 -1.75
CA LEU A 113 -10.15 -11.67 -3.04
C LEU A 113 -10.58 -10.66 -4.11
N VAL A 114 -11.87 -10.35 -4.23
CA VAL A 114 -12.39 -9.35 -5.17
C VAL A 114 -11.79 -7.97 -4.90
N SER A 115 -11.71 -7.55 -3.64
CA SER A 115 -11.08 -6.28 -3.26
C SER A 115 -9.58 -6.25 -3.61
N SER A 116 -8.89 -7.38 -3.43
CA SER A 116 -7.47 -7.52 -3.79
C SER A 116 -7.24 -7.47 -5.31
N LEU A 117 -8.12 -8.10 -6.10
CA LEU A 117 -8.13 -8.00 -7.56
C LEU A 117 -8.43 -6.58 -8.00
N GLY A 118 -9.40 -5.92 -7.35
CA GLY A 118 -9.72 -4.51 -7.57
C GLY A 118 -8.50 -3.62 -7.36
N LEU A 119 -7.77 -3.80 -6.26
CA LEU A 119 -6.53 -3.07 -6.00
C LEU A 119 -5.46 -3.30 -7.08
N ALA A 120 -5.24 -4.55 -7.50
CA ALA A 120 -4.28 -4.89 -8.55
C ALA A 120 -4.65 -4.25 -9.90
N LEU A 121 -5.95 -4.20 -10.23
CA LEU A 121 -6.47 -3.53 -11.42
C LEU A 121 -6.36 -2.01 -11.32
N THR A 122 -6.62 -1.43 -10.15
CA THR A 122 -6.46 0.02 -9.89
C THR A 122 -5.04 0.48 -10.22
N TYR A 123 -4.02 -0.15 -9.62
CA TYR A 123 -2.62 0.26 -9.82
C TYR A 123 -2.05 -0.19 -11.17
N GLY A 124 -2.42 -1.37 -11.66
CA GLY A 124 -2.02 -1.84 -13.00
C GLY A 124 -2.63 -0.98 -14.11
N GLY A 125 -3.91 -0.67 -13.97
CA GLY A 125 -4.65 0.27 -14.82
C GLY A 125 -3.98 1.63 -14.83
N ALA A 126 -3.77 2.25 -13.66
CA ALA A 126 -3.12 3.55 -13.56
C ALA A 126 -1.72 3.62 -14.18
N SER A 127 -0.93 2.56 -13.99
CA SER A 127 0.41 2.45 -14.58
C SER A 127 0.39 2.34 -16.09
N MET A 128 -0.69 1.79 -16.67
CA MET A 128 -0.91 1.72 -18.12
C MET A 128 -1.67 2.90 -18.68
N THR A 129 -2.48 3.60 -17.87
CA THR A 129 -3.32 4.71 -18.31
C THR A 129 -2.47 5.80 -18.94
N MET A 130 -1.28 6.08 -18.40
CA MET A 130 -0.40 7.13 -18.90
C MET A 130 0.97 6.57 -19.22
N PHE A 131 1.43 6.75 -20.46
CA PHE A 131 2.79 6.40 -20.86
C PHE A 131 3.50 7.61 -21.48
N PRO A 132 4.77 7.87 -21.11
CA PRO A 132 5.57 8.92 -21.74
C PRO A 132 5.80 8.62 -23.23
N VAL A 133 5.61 9.61 -24.08
CA VAL A 133 5.89 9.50 -25.51
C VAL A 133 6.75 10.66 -25.97
N THR A 134 7.74 10.39 -26.82
CA THR A 134 8.60 11.43 -27.41
C THR A 134 8.41 11.43 -28.91
N VAL A 135 8.15 12.60 -29.49
CA VAL A 135 8.01 12.86 -30.92
C VAL A 135 9.40 12.97 -31.55
N THR A 136 9.68 12.14 -32.56
CA THR A 136 11.00 12.03 -33.19
C THR A 136 11.01 12.37 -34.69
N ALA A 137 9.85 12.55 -35.32
CA ALA A 137 9.75 13.05 -36.69
C ALA A 137 8.38 13.66 -36.95
N VAL A 138 8.33 14.66 -37.84
CA VAL A 138 7.09 15.20 -38.40
C VAL A 138 6.98 14.92 -39.87
N PHE A 139 5.76 14.55 -40.26
CA PHE A 139 5.38 14.29 -41.63
C PHE A 139 4.81 15.56 -42.27
N GLY A 140 5.46 16.02 -43.33
CA GLY A 140 4.98 17.13 -44.16
C GLY A 140 4.70 16.66 -45.58
N TYR A 141 3.65 17.19 -46.21
CA TYR A 141 3.50 17.06 -47.65
C TYR A 141 4.39 18.09 -48.34
N GLY A 142 5.42 17.62 -49.04
CA GLY A 142 6.30 18.51 -49.80
C GLY A 142 5.66 18.85 -51.14
N GLU A 143 5.02 20.01 -51.24
CA GLU A 143 4.38 20.47 -52.49
C GLU A 143 5.33 20.43 -53.70
N ARG A 144 6.62 20.73 -53.48
CA ARG A 144 7.65 20.71 -54.54
C ARG A 144 8.04 19.31 -55.03
N ALA A 145 7.89 18.29 -54.20
CA ALA A 145 8.36 16.93 -54.48
C ALA A 145 7.20 15.96 -54.80
N GLY A 146 5.95 16.43 -54.74
CA GLY A 146 4.75 15.60 -54.92
C GLY A 146 4.72 14.38 -53.99
N SER A 147 5.46 14.43 -52.89
CA SER A 147 5.76 13.28 -52.05
C SER A 147 5.83 13.70 -50.59
N TYR A 148 5.65 12.72 -49.73
CA TYR A 148 5.69 12.91 -48.30
C TYR A 148 7.13 12.94 -47.79
N ILE A 149 7.49 14.01 -47.09
CA ILE A 149 8.82 14.21 -46.55
C ILE A 149 8.77 13.94 -45.04
N TYR A 150 9.66 13.07 -44.58
CA TYR A 150 9.92 12.85 -43.17
C TYR A 150 10.97 13.86 -42.71
N ASN A 151 10.57 14.81 -41.87
CA ASN A 151 11.52 15.70 -41.24
C ASN A 151 11.85 15.16 -39.83
N PHE A 152 12.96 14.42 -39.74
CA PHE A 152 13.53 13.94 -38.48
C PHE A 152 14.28 15.06 -37.73
N ASP A 153 14.73 16.10 -38.44
CA ASP A 153 15.39 17.29 -37.91
C ASP A 153 14.42 18.44 -37.62
N ALA A 154 13.13 18.15 -37.48
CA ALA A 154 12.18 19.20 -37.13
C ALA A 154 12.52 19.72 -35.73
N ASP A 155 12.81 21.02 -35.63
CA ASP A 155 13.07 21.68 -34.37
C ASP A 155 11.75 21.70 -33.56
N PHE A 156 11.55 20.66 -32.74
CA PHE A 156 10.27 20.38 -32.09
C PHE A 156 9.91 21.36 -30.96
N GLY A 157 10.80 22.29 -30.64
CA GLY A 157 10.62 23.19 -29.50
C GLY A 157 10.29 22.41 -28.21
N PRO A 158 9.58 23.04 -27.25
CA PRO A 158 9.17 22.38 -26.01
C PRO A 158 8.13 21.25 -26.20
N ASP A 159 7.54 21.10 -27.40
CA ASP A 159 6.41 20.20 -27.69
C ASP A 159 6.82 18.79 -28.13
N ARG A 160 8.12 18.44 -28.02
CA ARG A 160 8.62 17.10 -28.39
C ARG A 160 8.16 15.98 -27.47
N PHE A 161 7.67 16.31 -26.27
CA PHE A 161 7.22 15.32 -25.30
C PHE A 161 5.69 15.28 -25.25
N GLY A 162 5.15 14.11 -24.92
CA GLY A 162 3.74 13.91 -24.76
C GLY A 162 3.41 12.80 -23.77
N ILE A 163 2.13 12.71 -23.42
CA ILE A 163 1.56 11.61 -22.66
C ILE A 163 0.57 10.88 -23.55
N SER A 164 0.75 9.57 -23.72
CA SER A 164 -0.26 8.70 -24.31
C SER A 164 -1.19 8.16 -23.24
N PHE A 165 -2.48 8.36 -23.46
CA PHE A 165 -3.56 7.80 -22.66
C PHE A 165 -4.04 6.49 -23.28
N ASN A 166 -4.03 5.42 -22.51
CA ASN A 166 -4.53 4.10 -22.90
C ASN A 166 -5.93 3.88 -22.30
N ALA A 167 -6.93 3.63 -23.15
CA ALA A 167 -8.31 3.39 -22.71
C ALA A 167 -8.44 2.10 -21.88
N TRP A 168 -7.67 1.05 -22.15
CA TRP A 168 -7.68 -0.18 -21.34
C TRP A 168 -7.09 0.04 -19.95
N GLY A 169 -6.04 0.86 -19.85
CA GLY A 169 -5.51 1.30 -18.55
C GLY A 169 -6.56 2.05 -17.74
N LEU A 170 -7.25 3.00 -18.39
CA LEU A 170 -8.32 3.77 -17.77
C LEU A 170 -9.51 2.89 -17.35
N LEU A 171 -9.89 1.93 -18.19
CA LEU A 171 -10.95 0.96 -17.89
C LEU A 171 -10.56 0.08 -16.69
N GLY A 172 -9.33 -0.44 -16.67
CA GLY A 172 -8.80 -1.21 -15.55
C GLY A 172 -8.80 -0.42 -14.24
N LEU A 173 -8.37 0.84 -14.29
CA LEU A 173 -8.44 1.77 -13.16
C LEU A 173 -9.87 1.96 -12.67
N GLY A 174 -10.81 2.22 -13.59
CA GLY A 174 -12.23 2.40 -13.27
C GLY A 174 -12.88 1.16 -12.65
N ILE A 175 -12.65 -0.02 -13.25
CA ILE A 175 -13.15 -1.31 -12.72
C ILE A 175 -12.55 -1.58 -11.35
N GLY A 176 -11.25 -1.37 -11.17
CA GLY A 176 -10.58 -1.60 -9.89
C GLY A 176 -11.18 -0.75 -8.76
N LEU A 177 -11.34 0.55 -9.00
CA LEU A 177 -11.96 1.47 -8.05
C LEU A 177 -13.42 1.14 -7.79
N LEU A 178 -14.18 0.74 -8.82
CA LEU A 178 -15.57 0.33 -8.67
C LEU A 178 -15.69 -0.90 -7.77
N LEU A 179 -14.90 -1.95 -8.02
CA LEU A 179 -14.90 -3.16 -7.20
C LEU A 179 -14.60 -2.87 -5.73
N GLN A 180 -13.57 -2.07 -5.45
CA GLN A 180 -13.23 -1.69 -4.08
C GLN A 180 -14.34 -0.85 -3.44
N SER A 181 -14.90 0.12 -4.16
CA SER A 181 -15.98 0.97 -3.67
C SER A 181 -17.26 0.20 -3.40
N THR A 182 -17.60 -0.79 -4.24
CA THR A 182 -18.75 -1.67 -4.02
C THR A 182 -18.60 -2.48 -2.74
N ILE A 183 -17.43 -3.08 -2.49
CA ILE A 183 -17.18 -3.81 -1.25
C ILE A 183 -17.27 -2.89 -0.02
N CYS A 184 -16.64 -1.72 -0.06
CA CYS A 184 -16.74 -0.73 1.02
C CYS A 184 -18.17 -0.26 1.25
N THR A 185 -18.95 -0.05 0.18
CA THR A 185 -20.36 0.33 0.27
C THR A 185 -21.18 -0.80 0.89
N TRP A 186 -20.92 -2.06 0.52
CA TRP A 186 -21.57 -3.22 1.12
C TRP A 186 -21.26 -3.35 2.61
N CYS A 187 -20.01 -3.12 3.02
CA CYS A 187 -19.59 -3.02 4.41
C CYS A 187 -20.39 -1.95 5.18
N LEU A 188 -20.58 -0.76 4.61
CA LEU A 188 -21.34 0.33 5.23
C LEU A 188 -22.85 0.04 5.33
N ILE A 189 -23.45 -0.54 4.29
CA ILE A 189 -24.87 -0.91 4.29
C ILE A 189 -25.13 -1.98 5.35
N HIS A 190 -24.26 -2.99 5.43
CA HIS A 190 -24.39 -4.06 6.40
C HIS A 190 -24.15 -3.59 7.84
N ASP A 191 -23.23 -2.63 8.03
CA ASP A 191 -23.05 -1.98 9.33
C ASP A 191 -24.31 -1.19 9.74
N ALA A 192 -24.91 -0.45 8.81
CA ALA A 192 -26.14 0.31 9.07
C ALA A 192 -27.31 -0.58 9.50
N SER A 193 -27.39 -1.83 9.00
CA SER A 193 -28.44 -2.77 9.40
C SER A 193 -28.14 -3.49 10.71
N GLU A 194 -26.91 -3.95 10.93
CA GLU A 194 -26.57 -4.86 12.04
C GLU A 194 -25.72 -4.24 13.17
N HIS A 195 -25.35 -2.96 13.04
CA HIS A 195 -24.54 -2.21 14.00
C HIS A 195 -23.27 -2.99 14.37
N VAL A 196 -22.56 -3.45 13.34
CA VAL A 196 -21.39 -4.34 13.45
C VAL A 196 -20.23 -3.63 14.12
N VAL A 197 -20.02 -2.37 13.75
CA VAL A 197 -18.88 -1.55 14.12
C VAL A 197 -19.12 -0.88 15.47
N GLY A 198 -18.35 -1.29 16.49
CA GLY A 198 -18.37 -0.66 17.81
C GLY A 198 -17.74 0.74 17.84
N THR A 199 -16.76 1.01 16.97
CA THR A 199 -16.23 2.36 16.72
C THR A 199 -15.52 2.43 15.37
N TRP A 200 -15.68 3.57 14.69
CA TRP A 200 -14.95 3.91 13.47
C TRP A 200 -13.55 4.48 13.75
N ASN A 201 -13.21 4.76 15.01
CA ASN A 201 -11.88 5.23 15.37
C ASN A 201 -10.86 4.07 15.30
N SER A 202 -9.81 4.21 14.50
CA SER A 202 -8.73 3.23 14.40
C SER A 202 -7.70 3.30 15.53
N ASN A 203 -7.91 4.17 16.53
CA ASN A 203 -7.11 4.22 17.73
C ASN A 203 -7.24 2.88 18.52
N PRO A 204 -6.13 2.23 18.91
CA PRO A 204 -6.16 0.97 19.62
C PRO A 204 -6.84 1.06 21.00
N LEU A 205 -6.75 2.20 21.68
CA LEU A 205 -7.43 2.46 22.96
C LEU A 205 -8.93 2.62 22.79
N ALA A 206 -9.37 3.29 21.71
CA ALA A 206 -10.80 3.40 21.39
C ALA A 206 -11.40 2.03 21.11
N THR A 207 -10.68 1.20 20.36
CA THR A 207 -11.09 -0.18 20.06
C THR A 207 -11.14 -1.01 21.33
N ALA A 208 -10.11 -0.97 22.18
CA ALA A 208 -10.10 -1.68 23.46
C ALA A 208 -11.25 -1.25 24.40
N ARG A 209 -11.50 0.06 24.52
CA ARG A 209 -12.61 0.61 25.32
C ARG A 209 -13.97 0.13 24.80
N ALA A 210 -14.18 0.19 23.49
CA ALA A 210 -15.41 -0.26 22.86
C ALA A 210 -15.60 -1.78 23.01
N SER A 211 -14.55 -2.57 22.78
CA SER A 211 -14.55 -4.01 23.03
C SER A 211 -14.89 -4.35 24.48
N GLN A 212 -14.33 -3.62 25.45
CA GLN A 212 -14.63 -3.83 26.86
C GLN A 212 -16.08 -3.49 27.21
N ARG A 213 -16.63 -2.37 26.70
CA ARG A 213 -18.04 -2.00 26.90
C ARG A 213 -19.01 -3.06 26.38
N LEU A 214 -18.72 -3.62 25.21
CA LEU A 214 -19.53 -4.69 24.64
C LEU A 214 -19.43 -6.01 25.44
N LEU A 215 -18.29 -6.27 26.11
CA LEU A 215 -18.12 -7.41 27.03
C LEU A 215 -18.77 -7.17 28.41
N HIS A 216 -18.73 -5.95 28.93
CA HIS A 216 -19.24 -5.61 30.28
C HIS A 216 -20.78 -5.64 30.36
N GLY A 217 -21.49 -5.74 29.24
CA GLY A 217 -22.90 -6.13 29.22
C GLY A 217 -23.14 -7.60 29.64
N ALA A 218 -22.10 -8.43 29.71
CA ALA A 218 -22.21 -9.88 29.95
C ALA A 218 -21.63 -10.35 31.31
N GLU A 219 -20.52 -9.82 31.82
CA GLU A 219 -19.94 -10.28 33.10
C GLU A 219 -19.12 -9.18 33.81
N THR A 220 -19.72 -8.51 34.79
CA THR A 220 -19.04 -7.64 35.75
C THR A 220 -18.64 -8.47 36.98
N ASN A 221 -17.34 -8.79 37.13
CA ASN A 221 -16.63 -8.98 38.43
C ASN A 221 -15.42 -9.93 38.40
N ARG A 222 -15.06 -10.58 37.28
CA ARG A 222 -13.93 -11.52 37.29
C ARG A 222 -12.60 -10.82 36.99
N ASN A 223 -11.65 -10.95 37.92
CA ASN A 223 -10.19 -10.92 37.72
C ASN A 223 -9.38 -9.69 38.17
N ARG A 224 -9.68 -9.09 39.35
CA ARG A 224 -8.59 -8.51 40.16
C ARG A 224 -7.77 -9.56 40.94
N GLN A 225 -8.25 -10.80 41.02
CA GLN A 225 -7.71 -11.81 41.94
C GLN A 225 -6.41 -12.51 41.52
N ASN A 226 -5.84 -12.19 40.34
CA ASN A 226 -4.64 -12.88 39.84
C ASN A 226 -3.50 -11.89 39.48
N LEU A 227 -3.33 -10.78 40.19
CA LEU A 227 -2.17 -9.92 39.93
C LEU A 227 -0.87 -10.70 40.12
N THR A 228 0.04 -10.60 39.15
CA THR A 228 1.42 -11.11 39.29
C THR A 228 2.33 -9.97 39.71
N LEU A 229 3.31 -10.31 40.55
CA LEU A 229 4.41 -9.41 40.88
C LEU A 229 5.41 -9.45 39.74
N SER A 230 5.76 -8.28 39.22
CA SER A 230 6.81 -8.16 38.21
C SER A 230 7.75 -7.00 38.57
N GLU A 231 9.01 -7.14 38.19
CA GLU A 231 10.00 -6.08 38.30
C GLU A 231 9.92 -5.16 37.09
N THR A 232 10.30 -3.90 37.28
CA THR A 232 10.36 -2.95 36.17
C THR A 232 11.46 -3.33 35.20
N THR A 233 11.09 -3.58 33.95
CA THR A 233 12.05 -3.78 32.85
C THR A 233 12.34 -2.46 32.16
N THR A 234 13.63 -2.17 31.92
CA THR A 234 14.04 -0.94 31.22
C THR A 234 13.79 -1.01 29.72
N ARG A 235 13.70 -2.24 29.18
CA ARG A 235 13.39 -2.54 27.78
C ARG A 235 12.31 -3.60 27.71
N GLN A 236 11.36 -3.36 26.83
CA GLN A 236 10.25 -4.27 26.56
C GLN A 236 10.59 -5.22 25.41
N PRO A 237 9.92 -6.38 25.33
CA PRO A 237 10.09 -7.28 24.20
C PRO A 237 9.82 -6.55 22.89
N SER A 238 10.64 -6.82 21.88
CA SER A 238 10.45 -6.30 20.54
C SER A 238 9.23 -6.96 19.87
N MET A 239 8.72 -6.35 18.80
CA MET A 239 7.59 -6.89 18.04
C MET A 239 7.85 -8.32 17.55
N LEU A 240 9.10 -8.62 17.18
CA LEU A 240 9.53 -9.95 16.77
C LEU A 240 9.36 -11.02 17.87
N ALA A 241 9.48 -10.64 19.14
CA ALA A 241 9.34 -11.53 20.28
C ALA A 241 7.87 -11.70 20.69
N THR A 242 7.08 -10.64 20.58
CA THR A 242 5.67 -10.62 21.01
C THR A 242 4.72 -11.17 19.94
N ILE A 243 4.99 -10.91 18.66
CA ILE A 243 4.09 -11.22 17.54
C ILE A 243 4.78 -12.20 16.58
N PRO A 244 4.47 -13.52 16.64
CA PRO A 244 5.08 -14.51 15.76
C PRO A 244 4.88 -14.20 14.26
N ALA A 245 3.73 -13.63 13.90
CA ALA A 245 3.41 -13.24 12.53
C ALA A 245 4.33 -12.15 11.99
N ALA A 246 4.95 -11.30 12.83
CA ALA A 246 5.85 -10.24 12.39
C ALA A 246 7.07 -10.79 11.64
N ARG A 247 7.58 -11.96 12.04
CA ARG A 247 8.65 -12.66 11.32
C ARG A 247 8.18 -13.10 9.93
N THR A 248 7.00 -13.70 9.83
CA THR A 248 6.44 -14.14 8.55
C THR A 248 6.21 -12.97 7.59
N ILE A 249 5.67 -11.86 8.11
CA ILE A 249 5.44 -10.62 7.35
C ILE A 249 6.78 -10.08 6.82
N THR A 250 7.81 -9.98 7.67
CA THR A 250 9.12 -9.45 7.29
C THR A 250 9.84 -10.36 6.29
N ASN A 251 9.78 -11.69 6.49
CA ASN A 251 10.27 -12.66 5.52
C ASN A 251 9.56 -12.54 4.17
N GLY A 252 8.25 -12.24 4.16
CA GLY A 252 7.49 -11.96 2.94
C GLY A 252 8.01 -10.74 2.19
N ILE A 253 8.33 -9.65 2.90
CA ILE A 253 8.93 -8.44 2.30
C ILE A 253 10.31 -8.77 1.70
N TRP A 254 11.16 -9.51 2.42
CA TRP A 254 12.46 -9.97 1.92
C TRP A 254 12.33 -10.89 0.70
N ALA A 255 11.34 -11.78 0.67
CA ALA A 255 11.08 -12.66 -0.47
C ALA A 255 10.69 -11.87 -1.73
N ILE A 256 9.89 -10.81 -1.58
CA ILE A 256 9.51 -9.94 -2.69
C ILE A 256 10.71 -9.13 -3.19
N PHE A 257 11.55 -8.62 -2.29
CA PHE A 257 12.82 -7.99 -2.66
C PHE A 257 13.73 -8.95 -3.44
N ALA A 258 13.90 -10.19 -2.96
CA ALA A 258 14.71 -11.20 -3.62
C ALA A 258 14.16 -11.54 -5.02
N LEU A 259 12.84 -11.73 -5.14
CA LEU A 259 12.17 -11.98 -6.42
C LEU A 259 12.38 -10.82 -7.40
N GLN A 260 12.18 -9.57 -6.95
CA GLN A 260 12.39 -8.39 -7.78
C GLN A 260 13.86 -8.25 -8.21
N THR A 261 14.81 -8.60 -7.34
CA THR A 261 16.24 -8.61 -7.65
C THR A 261 16.57 -9.67 -8.70
N VAL A 262 16.01 -10.87 -8.59
CA VAL A 262 16.18 -11.94 -9.59
C VAL A 262 15.65 -11.50 -10.96
N ILE A 263 14.46 -10.90 -11.01
CA ILE A 263 13.89 -10.36 -12.26
C ILE A 263 14.82 -9.31 -12.86
N THR A 264 15.32 -8.39 -12.03
CA THR A 264 16.23 -7.31 -12.46
C THR A 264 17.55 -7.85 -13.01
N ILE A 265 18.16 -8.84 -12.34
CA ILE A 265 19.39 -9.50 -12.80
C ILE A 265 19.14 -10.24 -14.12
N ALA A 266 18.04 -11.00 -14.24
CA ALA A 266 17.70 -11.72 -15.45
C ALA A 266 17.53 -10.78 -16.65
N VAL A 267 16.78 -9.69 -16.48
CA VAL A 267 16.63 -8.64 -17.51
C VAL A 267 17.97 -8.01 -17.87
N SER A 268 18.82 -7.74 -16.88
CA SER A 268 20.15 -7.16 -17.10
C SER A 268 21.07 -8.07 -17.91
N ILE A 269 21.08 -9.38 -17.61
CA ILE A 269 21.86 -10.37 -18.36
C ILE A 269 21.37 -10.41 -19.82
N VAL A 270 20.07 -10.54 -20.05
CA VAL A 270 19.50 -10.61 -21.40
C VAL A 270 19.79 -9.32 -22.19
N ALA A 271 19.66 -8.16 -21.57
CA ALA A 271 19.96 -6.87 -22.19
C ALA A 271 21.45 -6.69 -22.50
N SER A 272 22.34 -7.19 -21.64
CA SER A 272 23.78 -7.17 -21.87
C SER A 272 24.17 -8.07 -23.05
N VAL A 273 23.67 -9.32 -23.09
CA VAL A 273 23.91 -10.27 -24.18
C VAL A 273 23.39 -9.75 -25.52
N GLN A 274 22.28 -9.00 -25.52
CA GLN A 274 21.74 -8.38 -26.73
C GLN A 274 22.43 -7.06 -27.13
N GLY A 275 23.46 -6.62 -26.41
CA GLY A 275 24.15 -5.35 -26.68
C GLY A 275 23.27 -4.11 -26.47
N LYS A 276 22.22 -4.22 -25.65
CA LYS A 276 21.25 -3.13 -25.39
C LYS A 276 21.60 -2.29 -24.15
N ALA A 277 22.46 -2.80 -23.28
CA ALA A 277 22.91 -2.13 -22.06
C ALA A 277 24.12 -1.21 -22.30
N THR A 278 24.04 -0.32 -23.30
CA THR A 278 25.12 0.59 -23.68
C THR A 278 24.60 2.01 -23.87
N LEU A 279 25.39 3.02 -23.48
CA LEU A 279 25.03 4.43 -23.67
C LEU A 279 24.86 4.80 -25.14
N ASP A 280 25.66 4.22 -26.04
CA ASP A 280 25.56 4.47 -27.48
C ASP A 280 24.18 4.07 -28.02
N ARG A 281 23.59 3.00 -27.48
CA ARG A 281 22.24 2.58 -27.86
C ARG A 281 21.16 3.56 -27.41
N VAL A 282 21.35 4.18 -26.24
CA VAL A 282 20.43 5.23 -25.74
C VAL A 282 20.60 6.50 -26.57
N ARG A 283 21.83 6.92 -26.86
CA ARG A 283 22.14 8.08 -27.71
C ARG A 283 21.61 7.91 -29.14
N ALA A 284 21.67 6.69 -29.68
CA ALA A 284 21.07 6.36 -30.96
C ALA A 284 19.53 6.42 -30.97
N LEU A 285 18.88 6.47 -29.80
CA LEU A 285 17.43 6.70 -29.67
C LEU A 285 17.11 8.18 -29.45
N GLU A 286 18.01 8.94 -28.83
CA GLU A 286 17.86 10.36 -28.55
C GLU A 286 19.24 11.03 -28.48
N ASP A 287 19.57 11.86 -29.49
CA ASP A 287 20.90 12.45 -29.67
C ASP A 287 21.37 13.29 -28.46
N ASN A 288 20.42 13.87 -27.72
CA ASN A 288 20.66 14.61 -26.48
C ASN A 288 20.07 13.86 -25.27
N ALA A 289 20.55 12.64 -25.03
CA ALA A 289 20.10 11.80 -23.91
C ALA A 289 20.43 12.45 -22.56
N ASP A 290 19.44 13.11 -21.96
CA ASP A 290 19.51 13.60 -20.59
C ASP A 290 19.47 12.43 -19.57
N PHE A 291 19.64 12.73 -18.29
CA PHE A 291 19.61 11.72 -17.24
C PHE A 291 18.31 10.90 -17.24
N LEU A 292 17.16 11.54 -17.49
CA LEU A 292 15.86 10.89 -17.45
C LEU A 292 15.70 9.92 -18.63
N THR A 293 16.15 10.31 -19.83
CA THR A 293 16.19 9.47 -21.02
C THR A 293 17.08 8.25 -20.79
N VAL A 294 18.29 8.45 -20.25
CA VAL A 294 19.18 7.33 -19.89
C VAL A 294 18.51 6.42 -18.87
N TRP A 295 17.96 6.98 -17.80
CA TRP A 295 17.28 6.23 -16.75
C TRP A 295 16.08 5.43 -17.30
N ARG A 296 15.34 5.94 -18.27
CA ARG A 296 14.18 5.23 -18.86
C ARG A 296 14.57 4.13 -19.84
N TYR A 297 15.58 4.37 -20.68
CA TYR A 297 15.82 3.53 -21.86
C TYR A 297 17.07 2.66 -21.78
N PHE A 298 17.92 2.84 -20.77
CA PHE A 298 19.12 2.02 -20.62
C PHE A 298 18.77 0.54 -20.43
N GLY A 299 19.27 -0.29 -21.36
CA GLY A 299 19.00 -1.73 -21.36
C GLY A 299 17.55 -2.10 -21.70
N LEU A 300 16.80 -1.22 -22.39
CA LEU A 300 15.41 -1.48 -22.76
C LEU A 300 15.27 -2.75 -23.61
N LEU A 301 14.67 -3.77 -23.02
CA LEU A 301 14.20 -4.95 -23.72
C LEU A 301 12.78 -4.73 -24.23
N ALA A 302 12.50 -5.22 -25.43
CA ALA A 302 11.18 -5.22 -26.02
C ALA A 302 10.89 -6.65 -26.49
N VAL A 303 10.04 -7.35 -25.75
CA VAL A 303 9.60 -8.71 -26.08
C VAL A 303 8.32 -8.59 -26.91
N GLN A 304 8.39 -9.08 -28.14
CA GLN A 304 7.23 -9.09 -29.03
C GLN A 304 6.32 -10.27 -28.69
N TYR A 305 5.02 -10.01 -28.59
CA TYR A 305 4.03 -11.09 -28.58
C TYR A 305 4.06 -11.83 -29.92
N ASN A 306 3.81 -13.15 -29.91
CA ASN A 306 3.75 -13.97 -31.11
C ASN A 306 2.78 -13.38 -32.15
N ALA A 307 3.05 -13.58 -33.45
CA ALA A 307 2.33 -12.91 -34.54
C ALA A 307 0.80 -13.03 -34.49
N GLY A 308 0.26 -14.14 -33.94
CA GLY A 308 -1.19 -14.30 -33.70
C GLY A 308 -1.79 -13.28 -32.73
N PHE A 309 -1.03 -12.82 -31.73
CA PHE A 309 -1.46 -11.82 -30.75
C PHE A 309 -1.67 -10.43 -31.34
N ARG A 310 -0.95 -10.07 -32.43
CA ARG A 310 -1.14 -8.77 -33.09
C ARG A 310 -2.48 -8.66 -33.80
N ARG A 311 -3.03 -9.77 -34.31
CA ARG A 311 -4.38 -9.77 -34.92
C ARG A 311 -5.48 -9.59 -33.87
N LEU A 312 -5.26 -10.02 -32.63
CA LEU A 312 -6.27 -10.08 -31.58
C LEU A 312 -6.33 -8.84 -30.65
N ARG A 313 -5.51 -7.81 -30.89
CA ARG A 313 -5.55 -6.52 -30.14
C ARG A 313 -5.62 -6.71 -28.61
N MET A 314 -4.72 -7.52 -28.06
CA MET A 314 -4.77 -7.91 -26.64
C MET A 314 -4.15 -6.88 -25.68
N GLU A 315 -4.44 -5.59 -25.84
CA GLU A 315 -4.02 -4.56 -24.87
C GLU A 315 -4.60 -4.84 -23.47
N TRP A 316 -5.77 -5.47 -23.40
CA TRP A 316 -6.35 -6.02 -22.17
C TRP A 316 -5.47 -7.09 -21.51
N ALA A 317 -4.71 -7.89 -22.29
CA ALA A 317 -3.77 -8.85 -21.71
C ALA A 317 -2.56 -8.14 -21.12
N GLY A 318 -2.14 -7.03 -21.74
CA GLY A 318 -1.15 -6.12 -21.16
C GLY A 318 -1.57 -5.62 -19.78
N LEU A 319 -2.84 -5.21 -19.63
CA LEU A 319 -3.42 -4.83 -18.34
C LEU A 319 -3.30 -5.95 -17.30
N LEU A 320 -3.68 -7.18 -17.66
CA LEU A 320 -3.60 -8.32 -16.74
C LEU A 320 -2.15 -8.62 -16.32
N ILE A 321 -1.21 -8.60 -17.26
CA ILE A 321 0.22 -8.83 -16.97
C ILE A 321 0.75 -7.72 -16.06
N GLN A 322 0.46 -6.46 -16.37
CA GLN A 322 0.89 -5.32 -15.57
C GLN A 322 0.31 -5.39 -14.14
N SER A 323 -0.99 -5.67 -14.02
CA SER A 323 -1.66 -5.86 -12.73
C SER A 323 -1.09 -7.03 -11.93
N CYS A 324 -0.73 -8.14 -12.59
CA CYS A 324 -0.10 -9.28 -11.94
C CYS A 324 1.31 -8.95 -11.43
N PHE A 325 2.12 -8.25 -12.22
CA PHE A 325 3.44 -7.80 -11.78
C PHE A 325 3.33 -6.83 -10.59
N LEU A 326 2.45 -5.84 -10.69
CA LEU A 326 2.25 -4.85 -9.63
C LEU A 326 1.62 -5.43 -8.36
N SER A 327 0.76 -6.44 -8.46
CA SER A 327 0.14 -7.04 -7.27
C SER A 327 1.17 -7.66 -6.34
N ILE A 328 2.26 -8.23 -6.88
CA ILE A 328 3.38 -8.77 -6.08
C ILE A 328 4.07 -7.64 -5.30
N LEU A 329 4.33 -6.50 -5.95
CA LEU A 329 4.96 -5.35 -5.28
C LEU A 329 4.02 -4.73 -4.24
N LEU A 330 2.75 -4.54 -4.59
CA LEU A 330 1.72 -4.00 -3.68
C LEU A 330 1.50 -4.91 -2.48
N PHE A 331 1.61 -6.23 -2.66
CA PHE A 331 1.55 -7.18 -1.57
C PHE A 331 2.66 -6.90 -0.53
N GLY A 332 3.89 -6.66 -0.97
CA GLY A 332 5.00 -6.29 -0.07
C GLY A 332 4.78 -4.96 0.64
N LEU A 333 4.22 -3.98 -0.06
CA LEU A 333 3.84 -2.69 0.54
C LEU A 333 2.72 -2.85 1.58
N HIS A 334 1.76 -3.76 1.36
CA HIS A 334 0.72 -4.08 2.34
C HIS A 334 1.26 -4.80 3.57
N LEU A 335 2.24 -5.70 3.41
CA LEU A 335 2.93 -6.31 4.53
C LEU A 335 3.62 -5.25 5.40
N ALA A 336 4.31 -4.29 4.77
CA ALA A 336 4.95 -3.19 5.48
C ALA A 336 3.94 -2.25 6.18
N ASP A 337 2.78 -2.01 5.56
CA ASP A 337 1.69 -1.23 6.14
C ASP A 337 1.18 -1.80 7.46
N VAL A 338 1.10 -3.14 7.56
CA VAL A 338 0.73 -3.81 8.82
C VAL A 338 1.76 -3.58 9.91
N LEU A 339 3.07 -3.67 9.60
CA LEU A 339 4.12 -3.37 10.57
C LEU A 339 4.08 -1.90 11.01
N ALA A 340 3.80 -0.98 10.08
CA ALA A 340 3.61 0.43 10.37
C ALA A 340 2.40 0.66 11.30
N GLY A 341 1.28 -0.05 11.06
CA GLY A 341 0.10 0.00 11.92
C GLY A 341 0.36 -0.52 13.34
N LEU A 342 1.01 -1.67 13.49
CA LEU A 342 1.40 -2.21 14.80
C LEU A 342 2.33 -1.27 15.57
N THR A 343 3.27 -0.65 14.86
CA THR A 343 4.20 0.35 15.45
C THR A 343 3.47 1.62 15.87
N ARG A 344 2.52 2.10 15.06
CA ARG A 344 1.66 3.24 15.40
C ARG A 344 0.82 2.93 16.63
N ASP A 345 0.21 1.75 16.68
CA ASP A 345 -0.64 1.34 17.79
C ASP A 345 0.15 1.28 19.11
N GLU A 346 1.38 0.74 19.08
CA GLU A 346 2.32 0.78 20.22
C GLU A 346 2.70 2.22 20.58
N ALA A 347 2.99 3.07 19.59
CA ALA A 347 3.35 4.47 19.84
C ALA A 347 2.22 5.25 20.51
N ILE A 348 0.96 5.00 20.14
CA ILE A 348 -0.22 5.59 20.79
C ILE A 348 -0.29 5.14 22.25
N TRP A 349 -0.12 3.85 22.51
CA TRP A 349 -0.08 3.32 23.88
C TRP A 349 1.03 3.96 24.72
N ARG A 350 2.22 4.13 24.14
CA ARG A 350 3.38 4.74 24.80
C ARG A 350 3.16 6.18 25.23
N ARG A 351 2.30 6.94 24.54
CA ARG A 351 1.97 8.32 24.94
C ARG A 351 1.37 8.39 26.33
N ALA A 352 0.75 7.32 26.84
CA ALA A 352 0.20 7.29 28.19
C ALA A 352 1.27 7.53 29.27
N THR A 353 2.54 7.20 29.02
CA THR A 353 3.62 7.50 29.99
C THR A 353 4.18 8.91 29.89
N THR A 354 3.97 9.61 28.77
CA THR A 354 4.63 10.90 28.51
C THR A 354 3.64 12.05 28.52
N THR A 355 2.84 12.18 27.46
CA THR A 355 1.91 13.29 27.24
C THR A 355 0.49 12.97 27.66
N GLY A 356 0.21 11.71 27.98
CA GLY A 356 -1.13 11.15 28.04
C GLY A 356 -1.58 10.65 26.67
N ALA A 357 -2.38 9.58 26.66
CA ALA A 357 -2.99 9.02 25.45
C ALA A 357 -4.51 9.20 25.55
N SER A 358 -5.17 9.66 24.48
CA SER A 358 -6.63 9.77 24.45
C SER A 358 -7.23 8.75 23.49
N PRO A 359 -8.25 7.97 23.88
CA PRO A 359 -9.06 7.15 22.98
C PRO A 359 -9.82 7.98 21.94
N GLU A 360 -10.07 9.25 22.21
CA GLU A 360 -10.81 10.17 21.32
C GLU A 360 -9.89 10.89 20.33
N SER A 361 -8.58 10.61 20.36
CA SER A 361 -7.65 11.19 19.39
C SER A 361 -8.03 10.82 17.97
N ASN A 362 -7.85 11.78 17.05
CA ASN A 362 -8.09 11.56 15.64
C ASN A 362 -7.01 10.62 15.07
N SER A 363 -7.39 9.36 14.85
CA SER A 363 -6.49 8.31 14.35
C SER A 363 -5.89 8.61 12.97
N PHE A 364 -6.55 9.43 12.15
CA PHE A 364 -6.00 9.87 10.87
C PHE A 364 -4.81 10.82 11.08
N LEU A 365 -4.96 11.82 11.93
CA LEU A 365 -3.87 12.76 12.27
C LEU A 365 -2.72 12.03 12.99
N ASP A 366 -3.02 11.05 13.83
CA ASP A 366 -2.01 10.21 14.46
C ASP A 366 -1.26 9.35 13.44
N GLY A 367 -1.93 8.88 12.40
CA GLY A 367 -1.31 8.22 11.25
C GLY A 367 -0.34 9.14 10.52
N LEU A 368 -0.74 10.39 10.24
CA LEU A 368 0.13 11.37 9.56
C LEU A 368 1.34 11.81 10.41
N ARG A 369 1.24 11.72 11.73
CA ARG A 369 2.37 11.98 12.65
C ARG A 369 3.30 10.77 12.80
N SER A 370 2.86 9.59 12.38
CA SER A 370 3.61 8.34 12.47
C SER A 370 4.54 8.20 11.26
N TRP A 371 5.86 8.35 11.47
CA TRP A 371 6.83 8.24 10.37
C TRP A 371 6.75 6.93 9.59
N PRO A 372 6.51 5.73 10.19
CA PRO A 372 6.37 4.49 9.43
C PRO A 372 5.15 4.51 8.50
N THR A 373 4.05 5.10 8.94
CA THR A 373 2.81 5.20 8.14
C THR A 373 3.01 6.15 6.97
N CYS A 374 3.61 7.32 7.19
CA CYS A 374 3.98 8.26 6.12
C CYS A 374 4.98 7.64 5.14
N PHE A 375 5.98 6.92 5.64
CA PHE A 375 6.96 6.22 4.83
C PHE A 375 6.29 5.21 3.89
N VAL A 376 5.44 4.32 4.40
CA VAL A 376 4.72 3.33 3.57
C VAL A 376 3.77 4.02 2.59
N PHE A 377 3.09 5.09 2.99
CA PHE A 377 2.22 5.87 2.08
C PHE A 377 3.00 6.44 0.89
N VAL A 378 4.15 7.06 1.14
CA VAL A 378 5.03 7.58 0.08
C VAL A 378 5.49 6.45 -0.84
N PHE A 379 5.85 5.30 -0.27
CA PHE A 379 6.25 4.13 -1.06
C PHE A 379 5.11 3.57 -1.91
N LYS A 380 3.87 3.56 -1.41
CA LYS A 380 2.67 3.16 -2.17
C LYS A 380 2.42 4.05 -3.39
N ALA A 381 2.87 5.30 -3.40
CA ALA A 381 2.81 6.16 -4.58
C ALA A 381 4.04 5.98 -5.49
N ILE A 382 5.24 5.99 -4.93
CA ILE A 382 6.50 6.02 -5.69
C ILE A 382 6.81 4.68 -6.37
N VAL A 383 6.63 3.55 -5.67
CA VAL A 383 7.00 2.23 -6.21
C VAL A 383 6.19 1.89 -7.45
N PRO A 384 4.84 1.99 -7.46
CA PRO A 384 4.06 1.74 -8.67
C PRO A 384 4.40 2.71 -9.80
N TRP A 385 4.62 3.99 -9.48
CA TRP A 385 5.06 4.99 -10.45
C TRP A 385 6.39 4.63 -11.13
N ILE A 386 7.43 4.29 -10.37
CA ILE A 386 8.73 3.93 -10.96
C ILE A 386 8.62 2.61 -11.73
N SER A 387 7.83 1.66 -11.21
CA SER A 387 7.64 0.37 -11.86
C SER A 387 6.96 0.48 -13.22
N SER A 388 6.15 1.51 -13.48
CA SER A 388 5.53 1.71 -14.81
C SER A 388 6.56 2.09 -15.89
N PHE A 389 7.71 2.65 -15.51
CA PHE A 389 8.85 2.82 -16.43
C PHE A 389 9.69 1.55 -16.55
N GLY A 390 9.75 0.74 -15.49
CA GLY A 390 10.51 -0.51 -15.48
C GLY A 390 9.85 -1.65 -16.24
N VAL A 391 8.52 -1.74 -16.16
CA VAL A 391 7.68 -2.73 -16.83
C VAL A 391 6.51 -2.01 -17.47
N ALA A 392 6.38 -2.13 -18.79
CA ALA A 392 5.22 -1.61 -19.51
C ALA A 392 4.71 -2.65 -20.51
N CYS A 393 3.45 -3.02 -20.38
CA CYS A 393 2.80 -4.04 -21.20
C CYS A 393 1.76 -3.39 -22.11
N ILE A 394 2.19 -2.85 -23.26
CA ILE A 394 1.28 -2.23 -24.24
C ILE A 394 1.17 -3.18 -25.44
N ILE A 395 1.74 -2.81 -26.58
CA ILE A 395 1.87 -3.66 -27.78
C ILE A 395 2.97 -4.70 -27.68
N LYS A 396 3.88 -4.51 -26.73
CA LYS A 396 5.03 -5.35 -26.40
C LYS A 396 5.20 -5.29 -24.90
N LEU A 397 5.90 -6.27 -24.36
CA LEU A 397 6.43 -6.19 -23.00
C LEU A 397 7.76 -5.43 -23.07
N PHE A 398 7.78 -4.24 -22.49
CA PHE A 398 8.97 -3.42 -22.32
C PHE A 398 9.53 -3.62 -20.91
N LEU A 399 10.83 -3.88 -20.82
CA LEU A 399 11.55 -4.04 -19.56
C LEU A 399 12.80 -3.16 -19.59
N ALA A 400 12.90 -2.20 -18.66
CA ALA A 400 14.03 -1.27 -18.56
C ALA A 400 14.86 -1.55 -17.31
N ILE A 401 16.20 -1.62 -17.44
CA ILE A 401 17.08 -2.03 -16.33
C ILE A 401 17.07 -1.01 -15.19
N LEU A 402 17.36 0.25 -15.47
CA LEU A 402 17.59 1.24 -14.42
C LEU A 402 16.35 1.52 -13.54
N PRO A 403 15.12 1.58 -14.08
CA PRO A 403 13.94 1.69 -13.23
C PRO A 403 13.70 0.42 -12.41
N LEU A 404 13.94 -0.79 -12.97
CA LEU A 404 13.86 -2.05 -12.22
C LEU A 404 14.89 -2.14 -11.09
N VAL A 405 16.12 -1.67 -11.30
CA VAL A 405 17.14 -1.50 -10.26
C VAL A 405 16.63 -0.53 -9.19
N THR A 406 16.03 0.58 -9.60
CA THR A 406 15.48 1.58 -8.66
C THR A 406 14.38 0.96 -7.79
N VAL A 407 13.45 0.19 -8.37
CA VAL A 407 12.44 -0.56 -7.59
C VAL A 407 13.10 -1.55 -6.63
N SER A 408 14.13 -2.28 -7.07
CA SER A 408 14.86 -3.23 -6.22
C SER A 408 15.52 -2.53 -5.01
N VAL A 409 16.15 -1.37 -5.23
CA VAL A 409 16.76 -0.56 -4.18
C VAL A 409 15.69 -0.04 -3.21
N LEU A 410 14.54 0.43 -3.70
CA LEU A 410 13.44 0.83 -2.83
C LEU A 410 12.95 -0.33 -1.98
N PHE A 411 12.79 -1.53 -2.53
CA PHE A 411 12.41 -2.71 -1.74
C PHE A 411 13.48 -3.14 -0.74
N LEU A 412 14.77 -2.96 -1.04
CA LEU A 412 15.84 -3.17 -0.07
C LEU A 412 15.71 -2.21 1.11
N ILE A 413 15.43 -0.93 0.85
CA ILE A 413 15.20 0.08 1.89
C ILE A 413 13.95 -0.29 2.70
N LEU A 414 12.85 -0.67 2.04
CA LEU A 414 11.62 -1.11 2.71
C LEU A 414 11.87 -2.32 3.61
N ALA A 415 12.61 -3.33 3.12
CA ALA A 415 12.96 -4.53 3.89
C ALA A 415 13.86 -4.20 5.09
N GLY A 416 14.86 -3.34 4.90
CA GLY A 416 15.73 -2.86 5.99
C GLY A 416 14.96 -2.08 7.04
N CYS A 417 14.04 -1.20 6.64
CA CYS A 417 13.16 -0.48 7.55
C CYS A 417 12.21 -1.43 8.30
N ALA A 418 11.63 -2.41 7.62
CA ALA A 418 10.79 -3.44 8.24
C ALA A 418 11.57 -4.24 9.30
N GLU A 419 12.78 -4.69 8.96
CA GLU A 419 13.67 -5.41 9.87
C GLU A 419 14.03 -4.56 11.11
N TYR A 420 14.33 -3.29 10.89
CA TYR A 420 14.60 -2.33 11.98
C TYR A 420 13.38 -2.19 12.91
N ILE A 421 12.19 -2.00 12.34
CA ILE A 421 10.94 -1.85 13.10
C ILE A 421 10.65 -3.07 13.97
N ILE A 422 10.77 -4.29 13.43
CA ILE A 422 10.41 -5.49 14.19
C ILE A 422 11.40 -5.82 15.33
N ARG A 423 12.66 -5.38 15.20
CA ARG A 423 13.71 -5.56 16.21
C ARG A 423 13.75 -4.43 17.23
N TYR A 424 13.08 -3.31 16.95
CA TYR A 424 13.02 -2.18 17.88
C TYR A 424 12.40 -2.62 19.21
N GLN A 425 13.13 -2.37 20.28
CA GLN A 425 12.69 -2.62 21.66
C GLN A 425 12.20 -1.31 22.26
N PRO A 426 10.90 -1.18 22.59
CA PRO A 426 10.39 -0.02 23.28
C PRO A 426 11.10 0.16 24.62
N LYS A 427 11.43 1.41 24.93
CA LYS A 427 12.07 1.77 26.20
C LYS A 427 11.01 2.05 27.26
N GLY A 428 11.40 1.80 28.51
CA GLY A 428 10.60 2.12 29.68
C GLY A 428 9.77 0.95 30.22
N PRO A 429 9.21 1.11 31.42
CA PRO A 429 8.58 0.05 32.19
C PRO A 429 7.14 -0.27 31.77
N GLN A 430 6.54 0.54 30.88
CA GLN A 430 5.20 0.26 30.37
C GLN A 430 5.22 -1.01 29.52
N PRO A 431 4.28 -1.95 29.69
CA PRO A 431 4.26 -3.19 28.93
C PRO A 431 4.03 -2.94 27.44
N ALA A 432 4.74 -3.67 26.56
CA ALA A 432 4.49 -3.59 25.13
C ALA A 432 3.23 -4.38 24.75
N THR A 433 2.35 -3.77 23.96
CA THR A 433 1.09 -4.40 23.53
C THR A 433 1.00 -4.53 22.03
N TYR A 434 1.65 -3.66 21.25
CA TYR A 434 1.58 -3.62 19.80
C TYR A 434 0.14 -3.65 19.26
N GLY A 435 -0.78 -3.03 20.01
CA GLY A 435 -2.20 -3.00 19.66
C GLY A 435 -2.97 -4.28 19.99
N ASP A 436 -2.46 -5.20 20.81
CA ASP A 436 -3.27 -6.30 21.35
C ASP A 436 -4.44 -5.73 22.17
N VAL A 437 -5.64 -5.93 21.66
CA VAL A 437 -6.87 -5.32 22.19
C VAL A 437 -7.20 -5.86 23.58
N ARG A 438 -6.93 -7.15 23.83
CA ARG A 438 -7.19 -7.80 25.11
C ARG A 438 -6.16 -7.38 26.15
N ALA A 439 -4.89 -7.32 25.75
CA ALA A 439 -3.83 -6.83 26.62
C ALA A 439 -4.07 -5.38 27.02
N LEU A 440 -4.46 -4.52 26.07
CA LEU A 440 -4.82 -3.13 26.36
C LEU A 440 -6.02 -3.03 27.30
N ALA A 441 -7.10 -3.78 27.05
CA ALA A 441 -8.27 -3.79 27.93
C ALA A 441 -7.98 -4.32 29.34
N ALA A 442 -6.98 -5.20 29.49
CA ALA A 442 -6.55 -5.72 30.79
C ALA A 442 -5.64 -4.74 31.54
N LEU A 443 -4.82 -3.97 30.82
CA LEU A 443 -3.91 -2.98 31.41
C LEU A 443 -4.62 -1.67 31.77
N VAL A 444 -5.60 -1.25 30.97
CA VAL A 444 -6.34 -0.01 31.22
C VAL A 444 -7.45 -0.26 32.24
N ASP A 445 -7.17 0.09 33.50
CA ASP A 445 -8.10 -0.10 34.62
C ASP A 445 -8.92 1.15 34.95
N ASP A 446 -8.47 2.32 34.48
CA ASP A 446 -9.19 3.60 34.51
C ASP A 446 -9.13 4.25 33.12
N TRP A 447 -10.30 4.53 32.53
CA TRP A 447 -10.45 5.15 31.22
C TRP A 447 -10.52 6.69 31.27
N GLY A 448 -10.30 7.29 32.44
CA GLY A 448 -10.42 8.72 32.69
C GLY A 448 -11.86 9.18 32.97
N ASP A 449 -11.98 10.40 33.48
CA ASP A 449 -13.25 11.01 33.85
C ASP A 449 -14.07 11.45 32.62
N GLU A 450 -15.39 11.53 32.79
CA GLU A 450 -16.31 12.05 31.78
C GLU A 450 -15.99 13.52 31.47
N GLY A 451 -15.28 13.77 30.36
CA GLY A 451 -14.88 15.11 29.90
C GLY A 451 -13.39 15.23 29.57
N ASN A 452 -12.54 14.36 30.11
CA ASN A 452 -11.14 14.25 29.73
C ASN A 452 -10.72 12.78 29.63
N SER A 453 -10.88 12.21 28.43
CA SER A 453 -10.55 10.81 28.13
C SER A 453 -9.04 10.52 28.08
N THR A 454 -8.19 11.46 28.50
CA THR A 454 -6.75 11.27 28.49
C THR A 454 -6.34 10.30 29.61
N ILE A 455 -5.74 9.18 29.24
CA ILE A 455 -5.18 8.19 30.15
C ILE A 455 -3.67 8.38 30.32
N PHE A 456 -3.21 8.30 31.56
CA PHE A 456 -1.80 8.27 31.93
C PHE A 456 -1.46 6.92 32.55
N TRP A 457 -0.29 6.36 32.21
CA TRP A 457 0.22 5.10 32.76
C TRP A 457 1.35 5.38 33.75
N GLY A 458 1.28 4.80 34.95
CA GLY A 458 2.30 5.00 35.98
C GLY A 458 2.00 4.28 37.29
N VAL A 459 2.66 4.73 38.35
CA VAL A 459 2.51 4.17 39.70
C VAL A 459 1.32 4.82 40.41
N LYS A 460 0.41 4.00 40.96
CA LYS A 460 -0.70 4.46 41.78
C LYS A 460 -0.30 4.57 43.25
N ASP A 461 -0.95 5.46 43.98
CA ASP A 461 -0.77 5.63 45.44
C ASP A 461 -1.34 4.46 46.27
N GLN A 462 -1.86 3.42 45.60
CA GLN A 462 -2.47 2.25 46.22
C GLN A 462 -1.44 1.11 46.35
N TYR A 463 -1.53 0.40 47.47
CA TYR A 463 -0.75 -0.81 47.72
C TYR A 463 -1.68 -2.01 47.77
N GLU A 464 -1.23 -3.13 47.23
CA GLU A 464 -1.96 -4.39 47.30
C GLU A 464 -1.02 -5.49 47.80
N TYR A 465 -1.58 -6.43 48.57
CA TYR A 465 -0.85 -7.62 49.00
C TYR A 465 -1.05 -8.71 47.96
N VAL A 466 -0.02 -8.98 47.18
CA VAL A 466 -0.01 -10.05 46.19
C VAL A 466 0.92 -11.14 46.70
N GLN A 467 0.40 -12.36 46.88
CA GLN A 467 1.18 -13.49 47.41
C GLN A 467 1.90 -13.18 48.75
N GLY A 468 1.28 -12.36 49.62
CA GLY A 468 1.85 -11.96 50.90
C GLY A 468 2.89 -10.83 50.84
N VAL A 469 3.26 -10.36 49.65
CA VAL A 469 4.18 -9.23 49.46
C VAL A 469 3.39 -7.96 49.18
N ARG A 470 3.70 -6.89 49.92
CA ARG A 470 3.13 -5.56 49.68
C ARG A 470 3.79 -4.93 48.47
N ALA A 471 3.04 -4.75 47.38
CA ALA A 471 3.50 -4.11 46.16
C ALA A 471 2.70 -2.86 45.82
N GLN A 472 3.33 -1.92 45.11
CA GLN A 472 2.64 -0.76 44.53
C GLN A 472 1.89 -1.19 43.27
N LEU A 473 0.70 -0.62 43.06
CA LEU A 473 -0.13 -0.95 41.91
C LEU A 473 0.28 -0.14 40.68
N ALA A 474 0.50 -0.83 39.56
CA ALA A 474 0.62 -0.26 38.22
C ALA A 474 -0.77 -0.11 37.59
N GLY A 475 -1.02 0.97 36.86
CA GLY A 475 -2.23 1.08 36.06
C GLY A 475 -2.39 2.42 35.35
N THR A 476 -3.60 2.69 34.91
CA THR A 476 -3.96 3.96 34.26
C THR A 476 -4.71 4.91 35.20
N SER A 477 -4.68 6.21 34.89
CA SER A 477 -5.56 7.20 35.52
C SER A 477 -5.83 8.38 34.59
N GLY A 478 -6.95 9.09 34.81
CA GLY A 478 -7.25 10.36 34.13
C GLY A 478 -6.29 11.52 34.45
N ARG A 479 -5.43 11.35 35.46
CA ARG A 479 -4.40 12.32 35.86
C ARG A 479 -3.01 11.72 35.76
N ARG A 480 -2.00 12.58 35.59
CA ARG A 480 -0.60 12.14 35.53
C ARG A 480 -0.21 11.41 36.82
N LEU A 481 0.28 10.18 36.66
CA LEU A 481 0.75 9.31 37.75
C LEU A 481 2.24 9.53 38.02
N ALA A 482 2.71 9.02 39.16
CA ALA A 482 4.10 9.12 39.55
C ALA A 482 5.01 8.27 38.65
N ASP A 483 6.24 8.75 38.44
CA ASP A 483 7.26 8.05 37.67
C ASP A 483 7.73 6.78 38.39
N TRP A 484 8.22 5.84 37.60
CA TRP A 484 8.66 4.54 38.06
C TRP A 484 9.98 4.63 38.82
N GLN A 485 10.11 3.83 39.87
CA GLN A 485 11.35 3.73 40.64
C GLN A 485 12.07 2.43 40.26
N PRO A 486 13.32 2.50 39.76
CA PRO A 486 14.11 1.32 39.40
C PRO A 486 14.28 0.37 40.59
N GLY A 487 14.19 -0.94 40.34
CA GLY A 487 14.39 -1.98 41.35
C GLY A 487 13.23 -2.19 42.32
N ARG A 488 12.08 -1.54 42.11
CA ARG A 488 10.84 -1.85 42.84
C ARG A 488 9.98 -2.88 42.11
N THR A 489 9.29 -3.71 42.88
CA THR A 489 8.28 -4.66 42.43
C THR A 489 6.91 -4.00 42.39
N TYR A 490 6.19 -4.21 41.29
CA TYR A 490 4.84 -3.68 41.10
C TYR A 490 3.86 -4.80 40.75
N ALA A 491 2.62 -4.63 41.18
CA ALA A 491 1.50 -5.47 40.77
C ALA A 491 0.85 -4.89 39.51
N GLY A 492 0.41 -5.74 38.57
CA GLY A 492 -0.33 -5.29 37.37
C GLY A 492 0.54 -4.86 36.19
N LEU A 493 1.84 -5.15 36.23
CA LEU A 493 2.76 -4.92 35.11
C LEU A 493 2.64 -5.96 34.00
N GLU A 494 2.19 -7.18 34.30
CA GLU A 494 1.93 -8.17 33.26
C GLU A 494 0.47 -8.09 32.84
N ALA A 495 0.23 -7.79 31.56
CA ALA A 495 -1.03 -8.16 30.94
C ALA A 495 -1.12 -9.69 31.02
N GLN A 496 -2.02 -10.22 31.85
CA GLN A 496 -2.15 -11.67 32.01
C GLN A 496 -2.61 -12.31 30.70
N ALA A 497 -1.65 -12.67 29.86
CA ALA A 497 -1.83 -13.65 28.81
C ALA A 497 -1.71 -15.06 29.39
N LYS A 498 -2.46 -15.37 30.47
CA LYS A 498 -2.74 -16.79 30.81
C LYS A 498 -3.82 -17.29 29.85
N THR A 499 -3.43 -17.38 28.59
CA THR A 499 -4.24 -17.91 27.49
C THR A 499 -4.06 -19.43 27.45
N GLU A 500 -4.34 -20.12 28.55
CA GLU A 500 -4.37 -21.58 28.61
C GLU A 500 -5.53 -22.00 29.52
N SER A 501 -6.70 -22.28 28.90
CA SER A 501 -7.66 -23.35 29.26
C SER A 501 -9.13 -23.08 28.86
N MET A 502 -9.58 -21.84 28.58
CA MET A 502 -11.01 -21.63 28.25
C MET A 502 -11.43 -21.93 26.81
N ALA A 503 -10.49 -22.25 25.91
CA ALA A 503 -10.82 -22.71 24.56
C ALA A 503 -11.30 -24.18 24.50
N VAL A 504 -11.29 -24.91 25.61
CA VAL A 504 -11.72 -26.33 25.65
C VAL A 504 -13.15 -26.51 26.21
N VAL A 505 -13.78 -25.47 26.77
CA VAL A 505 -15.08 -25.65 27.44
C VAL A 505 -16.30 -25.36 26.54
N ASN A 506 -16.13 -24.84 25.32
CA ASN A 506 -17.25 -24.57 24.40
C ASN A 506 -17.23 -25.33 23.07
N GLN A 507 -16.46 -26.42 22.94
CA GLN A 507 -16.58 -27.38 21.82
C GLN A 507 -17.43 -28.62 22.17
N GLY A 508 -18.40 -28.45 23.06
CA GLY A 508 -19.45 -29.43 23.32
C GLY A 508 -20.77 -29.02 22.67
N ARG A 509 -20.83 -28.93 21.34
CA ARG A 509 -22.07 -29.05 20.53
C ARG A 509 -21.74 -29.02 19.03
N GLU A 510 -21.95 -30.18 18.39
CA GLU A 510 -22.54 -30.45 17.05
C GLU A 510 -22.41 -29.35 15.98
N VAL A 511 -21.97 -29.61 14.75
CA VAL A 511 -22.63 -30.48 13.77
C VAL A 511 -21.62 -30.92 12.68
N ILE A 512 -21.73 -32.20 12.32
CA ILE A 512 -21.22 -32.83 11.11
C ILE A 512 -21.93 -32.24 9.89
N CYS A 513 -21.19 -31.65 8.95
CA CYS A 513 -21.41 -31.67 7.49
C CYS A 513 -20.32 -30.85 6.78
#